data_AF-A0A929QKL0-F1
#
_entry.id   AF-A0A929QKL0-F1
#
_cell.length_a   1.000
_cell.length_b   1.000
_cell.length_c   1.000
_cell.angle_alpha   90.00
_cell.angle_beta   90.00
_cell.angle_gamma   90.00
#
_symmetry.space_group_name_H-M   'P 1'
#
loop_
_entity.id
_entity.type
_entity.pdbx_description
1 polymer ?
#
loop_
_entity_poly.entity_id
_entity_poly.type
_entity_poly.pdbx_seq_one_letter_code
_entity_poly.pdbx_strand_id
1 'polypeptide(L)'
;MAKQKNNILTLVAPFLAPIVKFKSLSIVGIIVAILAIIIVPLPSAVLDFFLALSISISVLIILISIYVPKPTDLSTFPTLILIITLFRLSLNIATTRMILSEGHNGPEAVSEIISSFGNFVVGGNFVIGTIVFCIL
;
A
#
# COMPACT_ATOMS: atom_id res chain seq x y z
N MET A 1 -36.89 -9.16 -0.83
CA MET A 1 -35.44 -9.24 -1.14
C MET A 1 -35.03 -7.95 -1.88
N ALA A 2 -34.47 -6.92 -1.21
CA ALA A 2 -33.79 -5.76 -1.86
C ALA A 2 -33.22 -4.71 -0.85
N LYS A 3 -32.52 -5.10 0.23
CA LYS A 3 -32.11 -4.17 1.31
C LYS A 3 -30.59 -4.08 1.53
N GLN A 4 -29.78 -3.73 0.51
CA GLN A 4 -28.31 -3.66 0.68
C GLN A 4 -27.54 -2.72 -0.29
N LYS A 5 -28.09 -1.59 -0.75
CA LYS A 5 -27.36 -0.70 -1.69
C LYS A 5 -27.23 0.79 -1.28
N ASN A 6 -27.92 1.26 -0.24
CA ASN A 6 -28.01 2.71 0.07
C ASN A 6 -27.27 3.16 1.34
N ASN A 7 -26.46 2.30 1.99
CA ASN A 7 -25.79 2.63 3.26
C ASN A 7 -24.31 2.99 3.14
N ILE A 8 -23.73 2.96 1.94
CA ILE A 8 -22.30 3.29 1.75
C ILE A 8 -22.14 4.80 1.51
N LEU A 9 -23.13 5.45 0.88
CA LEU A 9 -23.12 6.89 0.61
C LEU A 9 -23.51 7.76 1.83
N THR A 10 -24.29 7.24 2.77
CA THR A 10 -24.64 7.94 4.02
C THR A 10 -23.55 7.87 5.09
N LEU A 11 -22.58 6.96 4.95
CA LEU A 11 -21.44 6.80 5.85
C LEU A 11 -20.32 7.82 5.55
N VAL A 12 -20.22 8.29 4.30
CA VAL A 12 -19.24 9.31 3.86
C VAL A 12 -19.77 10.75 3.97
N ALA A 13 -21.10 10.93 4.00
CA ALA A 13 -21.75 12.23 4.14
C ALA A 13 -21.38 13.02 5.43
N PRO A 14 -21.28 12.42 6.64
CA PRO A 14 -20.87 13.15 7.84
C PRO A 14 -19.36 13.47 7.88
N PHE A 15 -18.55 12.85 7.01
CA PHE A 15 -17.12 13.13 6.90
C PHE A 15 -16.82 14.41 6.08
N LEU A 16 -17.74 14.84 5.21
CA LEU A 16 -17.58 16.03 4.37
C LEU A 16 -18.18 17.31 4.98
N ALA A 17 -19.09 17.18 5.95
CA ALA A 17 -19.79 18.32 6.56
C ALA A 17 -18.94 19.25 7.46
N PRO A 18 -17.93 18.78 8.22
CA PRO A 18 -17.17 19.66 9.13
C PRO A 18 -16.19 20.61 8.42
N ILE A 19 -15.93 20.41 7.12
CA ILE A 19 -14.83 21.07 6.38
C ILE A 19 -15.10 22.56 6.09
N VAL A 20 -16.33 23.08 6.24
CA VAL A 20 -16.68 24.42 5.70
C VAL A 20 -16.85 25.52 6.77
N LYS A 21 -16.68 25.25 8.07
CA LYS A 21 -16.88 26.30 9.08
C LYS A 21 -15.81 26.31 10.17
N PHE A 22 -15.05 27.42 10.20
CA PHE A 22 -14.05 27.87 11.19
C PHE A 22 -12.57 27.69 10.78
N LYS A 23 -12.05 28.73 10.12
CA LYS A 23 -10.72 28.91 9.49
C LYS A 23 -9.50 28.56 10.38
N SER A 24 -9.63 28.50 11.71
CA SER A 24 -8.54 28.12 12.64
C SER A 24 -8.69 26.72 13.25
N LEU A 25 -9.92 26.18 13.34
CA LEU A 25 -10.17 24.77 13.71
C LEU A 25 -10.01 23.83 12.51
N SER A 26 -10.16 24.34 11.30
CA SER A 26 -10.01 23.59 10.06
C SER A 26 -8.62 22.98 9.89
N ILE A 27 -7.54 23.63 10.37
CA ILE A 27 -6.18 23.08 10.26
C ILE A 27 -6.00 21.88 11.20
N VAL A 28 -6.55 21.95 12.41
CA VAL A 28 -6.55 20.85 13.38
C VAL A 28 -7.44 19.72 12.88
N GLY A 29 -8.61 20.04 12.30
CA GLY A 29 -9.49 19.05 11.67
C GLY A 29 -8.84 18.35 10.49
N ILE A 30 -8.06 19.06 9.66
CA ILE A 30 -7.30 18.47 8.55
C ILE A 30 -6.19 17.55 9.09
N ILE A 31 -5.45 17.95 10.12
CA ILE A 31 -4.42 17.11 10.75
C ILE A 31 -5.05 15.85 11.37
N VAL A 32 -6.16 15.99 12.10
CA VAL A 32 -6.91 14.87 12.68
C VAL A 32 -7.52 13.98 11.60
N ALA A 33 -7.96 14.52 10.47
CA ALA A 33 -8.46 13.76 9.32
C ALA A 33 -7.34 12.97 8.61
N ILE A 34 -6.14 13.57 8.49
CA ILE A 34 -4.94 12.88 7.98
C ILE A 34 -4.53 11.75 8.94
N LEU A 35 -4.53 12.00 10.25
CA LEU A 35 -4.31 10.98 11.27
C LEU A 35 -5.39 9.90 11.25
N ALA A 36 -6.66 10.26 10.96
CA ALA A 36 -7.77 9.32 10.83
C ALA A 36 -7.65 8.46 9.57
N ILE A 37 -7.06 8.96 8.48
CA ILE A 37 -6.71 8.15 7.30
C ILE A 37 -5.56 7.17 7.60
N ILE A 38 -4.65 7.54 8.51
CA ILE A 38 -3.69 6.62 9.14
C ILE A 38 -4.39 5.70 10.17
N ILE A 39 -5.67 5.85 10.46
CA ILE A 39 -6.43 4.91 11.31
C ILE A 39 -7.27 3.96 10.45
N VAL A 40 -7.76 4.39 9.28
CA VAL A 40 -8.55 3.53 8.38
C VAL A 40 -7.64 2.47 7.75
N PRO A 41 -7.72 1.20 8.20
CA PRO A 41 -6.97 0.13 7.59
C PRO A 41 -7.51 -0.11 6.19
N LEU A 42 -6.61 -0.10 5.20
CA LEU A 42 -6.99 -0.49 3.85
C LEU A 42 -7.37 -1.98 3.87
N PRO A 43 -8.50 -2.36 3.24
CA PRO A 43 -8.87 -3.76 3.12
C PRO A 43 -7.71 -4.57 2.53
N SER A 44 -7.39 -5.70 3.15
CA SER A 44 -6.30 -6.61 2.74
C SER A 44 -6.30 -6.91 1.24
N ALA A 45 -7.48 -7.17 0.67
CA ALA A 45 -7.66 -7.47 -0.75
C ALA A 45 -7.19 -6.35 -1.70
N VAL A 46 -7.31 -5.08 -1.28
CA VAL A 46 -6.86 -3.94 -2.08
C VAL A 46 -5.34 -3.86 -2.05
N LEU A 47 -4.72 -4.08 -0.88
CA LEU A 47 -3.26 -4.10 -0.75
C LEU A 47 -2.64 -5.22 -1.59
N ASP A 48 -3.25 -6.41 -1.59
CA ASP A 48 -2.80 -7.54 -2.42
C ASP A 48 -2.77 -7.18 -3.91
N PHE A 49 -3.82 -6.54 -4.41
CA PHE A 49 -3.86 -6.09 -5.81
C PHE A 49 -2.73 -5.11 -6.14
N PHE A 50 -2.51 -4.11 -5.29
CA PHE A 50 -1.47 -3.11 -5.53
C PHE A 50 -0.05 -3.67 -5.38
N LEU A 51 0.18 -4.62 -4.46
CA LEU A 51 1.46 -5.30 -4.34
C LEU A 51 1.74 -6.20 -5.53
N ALA A 52 0.76 -6.98 -5.98
CA ALA A 52 0.85 -7.76 -7.20
C ALA A 52 1.17 -6.84 -8.39
N LEU A 53 0.46 -5.71 -8.53
CA LEU A 53 0.70 -4.72 -9.58
C LEU A 53 2.11 -4.14 -9.52
N SER A 54 2.63 -3.82 -8.33
CA SER A 54 4.00 -3.32 -8.13
C SER A 54 5.05 -4.31 -8.61
N ILE A 55 4.90 -5.59 -8.24
CA ILE A 55 5.80 -6.65 -8.67
C ILE A 55 5.68 -6.86 -10.20
N SER A 56 4.46 -6.93 -10.74
CA SER A 56 4.22 -7.08 -12.18
C SER A 56 4.82 -5.95 -13.01
N ILE A 57 4.62 -4.69 -12.60
CA ILE A 57 5.21 -3.52 -13.28
C ILE A 57 6.74 -3.59 -13.19
N SER A 58 7.30 -4.00 -12.06
CA SER A 58 8.74 -4.12 -11.89
C SER A 58 9.35 -5.15 -12.83
N VAL A 59 8.72 -6.32 -12.97
CA VAL A 59 9.12 -7.37 -13.93
C VAL A 59 8.92 -6.90 -15.37
N LEU A 60 7.83 -6.19 -15.66
CA LEU A 60 7.57 -5.61 -16.98
C LEU A 60 8.67 -4.62 -17.40
N ILE A 61 9.11 -3.75 -16.49
CA ILE A 61 10.22 -2.81 -16.75
C ILE A 61 11.52 -3.56 -17.01
N ILE A 62 11.81 -4.61 -16.23
CA ILE A 62 12.98 -5.46 -16.45
C ILE A 62 12.92 -6.07 -17.86
N LEU A 63 11.76 -6.60 -18.26
CA LEU A 63 11.58 -7.16 -19.60
C LEU A 63 11.77 -6.09 -20.69
N ILE A 64 11.14 -4.92 -20.56
CA ILE A 64 11.32 -3.82 -21.51
C ILE A 64 12.80 -3.39 -21.57
N SER A 65 13.47 -3.30 -20.43
CA SER A 65 14.88 -2.91 -20.34
C SER A 65 15.84 -3.89 -21.02
N ILE A 66 15.51 -5.19 -21.05
CA ILE A 66 16.32 -6.20 -21.74
C ILE A 66 16.18 -6.10 -23.27
N TYR A 67 15.04 -5.64 -23.77
CA TYR A 67 14.74 -5.58 -25.20
C TYR A 67 15.00 -4.21 -25.86
N VAL A 68 15.29 -3.15 -25.09
CA VAL A 68 15.53 -1.80 -25.62
C VAL A 68 17.03 -1.58 -25.94
N PRO A 69 17.41 -1.35 -27.21
CA PRO A 69 18.82 -1.20 -27.62
C PRO A 69 19.41 0.21 -27.42
N LYS A 70 18.59 1.24 -27.13
CA LYS A 70 19.05 2.63 -26.95
C LYS A 70 18.41 3.30 -25.72
N PRO A 71 19.19 3.75 -24.73
CA PRO A 71 18.71 4.49 -23.57
C PRO A 71 18.52 5.99 -23.87
N THR A 72 18.16 6.40 -25.09
CA THR A 72 18.27 7.82 -25.52
C THR A 72 16.98 8.47 -26.03
N ASP A 73 15.85 7.76 -26.20
CA ASP A 73 14.50 8.38 -26.26
C ASP A 73 13.97 8.74 -24.84
N LEU A 74 14.90 8.82 -23.89
CA LEU A 74 14.71 8.65 -22.45
C LEU A 74 14.46 9.95 -21.69
N SER A 75 13.83 10.95 -22.30
CA SER A 75 13.26 12.04 -21.49
C SER A 75 12.15 11.55 -20.56
N THR A 76 11.43 10.48 -20.96
CA THR A 76 10.30 9.93 -20.19
C THR A 76 10.73 8.89 -19.15
N PHE A 77 11.92 8.29 -19.31
CA PHE A 77 12.36 7.18 -18.46
C PHE A 77 12.68 7.56 -17.02
N PRO A 78 13.41 8.67 -16.73
CA PRO A 78 13.58 9.14 -15.36
C PRO A 78 12.25 9.43 -14.67
N THR A 79 11.30 10.03 -15.38
CA THR A 79 9.97 10.34 -14.86
C THR A 79 9.18 9.06 -14.55
N LEU A 80 9.22 8.05 -15.42
CA LEU A 80 8.58 6.76 -15.16
C LEU A 80 9.17 6.08 -13.93
N ILE A 81 10.50 5.98 -13.84
CA ILE A 81 11.17 5.39 -12.67
C ILE A 81 10.83 6.15 -11.39
N LEU A 82 10.74 7.48 -11.44
CA LEU A 82 10.32 8.30 -10.29
C LEU A 82 8.90 7.95 -9.84
N ILE A 83 7.94 7.87 -10.77
CA ILE A 83 6.54 7.52 -10.47
C ILE A 83 6.47 6.10 -9.87
N ILE A 84 7.17 5.14 -10.46
CA ILE A 84 7.20 3.75 -9.99
C ILE A 84 7.84 3.65 -8.60
N THR A 85 8.90 4.43 -8.35
CA THR A 85 9.55 4.50 -7.04
C THR A 85 8.62 5.10 -6.00
N LEU A 86 7.89 6.18 -6.33
CA LEU A 86 6.88 6.76 -5.43
C LEU A 86 5.73 5.80 -5.15
N PHE A 87 5.27 5.06 -6.16
CA PHE A 87 4.27 4.00 -6.00
C PHE A 87 4.76 2.91 -5.04
N ARG A 88 6.00 2.43 -5.23
CA ARG A 88 6.67 1.49 -4.32
C ARG A 88 6.78 2.04 -2.89
N LEU A 89 7.19 3.30 -2.72
CA LEU A 89 7.30 3.95 -1.41
C LEU A 89 5.94 4.00 -0.71
N SER A 90 4.89 4.42 -1.42
CA SER A 90 3.52 4.49 -0.88
C SER A 90 3.03 3.12 -0.43
N LEU A 91 3.28 2.06 -1.21
CA LEU A 91 2.88 0.70 -0.84
C LEU A 91 3.67 0.14 0.33
N ASN A 92 4.97 0.44 0.42
CA ASN A 92 5.79 0.02 1.55
C ASN A 92 5.33 0.67 2.87
N ILE A 93 4.95 1.96 2.83
CA ILE A 93 4.41 2.65 4.01
C ILE A 93 3.04 2.05 4.39
N ALA A 94 2.15 1.83 3.42
CA ALA A 94 0.85 1.20 3.67
C ALA A 94 1.00 -0.20 4.26
N THR A 95 1.92 -1.00 3.72
CA THR A 95 2.19 -2.38 4.15
C THR A 95 2.77 -2.42 5.55
N THR A 96 3.78 -1.60 5.86
CA THR A 96 4.39 -1.57 7.21
C THR A 96 3.40 -1.11 8.27
N ARG A 97 2.56 -0.11 7.98
CA ARG A 97 1.46 0.29 8.86
C ARG A 97 0.49 -0.88 9.08
N MET A 98 0.08 -1.57 8.03
CA MET A 98 -0.84 -2.72 8.12
C MET A 98 -0.24 -3.84 8.98
N ILE A 99 1.04 -4.16 8.77
CA ILE A 99 1.76 -5.16 9.56
C ILE A 99 1.80 -4.76 11.05
N LEU A 100 2.07 -3.49 11.36
CA LEU A 100 2.14 -3.01 12.75
C LEU A 100 0.76 -2.89 13.42
N SER A 101 -0.27 -2.55 12.65
CA SER A 101 -1.64 -2.34 13.13
C SER A 101 -2.40 -3.65 13.28
N GLU A 102 -2.35 -4.52 12.28
CA GLU A 102 -3.15 -5.76 12.23
C GLU A 102 -2.32 -7.03 12.45
N GLY A 103 -0.99 -6.99 12.34
CA GLY A 103 -0.14 -8.19 12.47
C GLY A 103 -0.18 -8.87 13.85
N HIS A 104 -0.63 -8.18 14.90
CA HIS A 104 -0.84 -8.78 16.22
C HIS A 104 -2.07 -9.70 16.28
N ASN A 105 -3.01 -9.57 15.34
CA ASN A 105 -4.20 -10.42 15.24
C ASN A 105 -3.93 -11.76 14.54
N GLY A 106 -2.68 -12.01 14.16
CA GLY A 106 -2.23 -13.24 13.52
C GLY A 106 -1.91 -13.08 12.03
N PRO A 107 -1.31 -14.11 11.39
CA PRO A 107 -0.88 -14.05 10.00
C PRO A 107 -2.01 -13.86 8.98
N GLU A 108 -3.26 -14.15 9.36
CA GLU A 108 -4.44 -14.00 8.49
C GLU A 108 -5.05 -12.59 8.53
N ALA A 109 -4.63 -11.75 9.48
CA ALA A 109 -5.09 -10.37 9.59
C ALA A 109 -4.33 -9.41 8.67
N VAL A 110 -3.19 -9.85 8.12
CA VAL A 110 -2.39 -9.12 7.14
C VAL A 110 -2.75 -9.63 5.74
N SER A 111 -2.43 -8.87 4.69
CA SER A 111 -2.71 -9.32 3.32
C SER A 111 -2.01 -10.64 2.98
N GLU A 112 -2.64 -11.43 2.11
CA GLU A 112 -2.27 -12.81 1.83
C GLU A 112 -0.88 -12.91 1.19
N ILE A 113 -0.53 -11.94 0.34
CA ILE A 113 0.80 -11.84 -0.28
C ILE A 113 1.86 -11.66 0.82
N ILE A 114 1.68 -10.74 1.77
CA ILE A 114 2.68 -10.52 2.85
C ILE A 114 2.86 -11.77 3.71
N SER A 115 1.76 -12.41 4.11
CA SER A 115 1.82 -13.63 4.94
C SER A 115 2.54 -14.77 4.22
N SER A 116 2.27 -14.92 2.92
CA SER A 116 2.93 -15.92 2.07
C SER A 116 4.42 -15.61 1.86
N PHE A 117 4.78 -14.34 1.62
CA PHE A 117 6.16 -13.91 1.52
C PHE A 117 6.93 -14.11 2.83
N GLY A 118 6.31 -13.84 3.98
CA GLY A 118 6.89 -14.11 5.30
C GLY A 118 7.21 -15.59 5.49
N ASN A 119 6.23 -16.47 5.22
CA ASN A 119 6.40 -17.92 5.28
C ASN A 119 7.46 -18.44 4.28
N PHE A 120 7.50 -17.89 3.08
CA PHE A 120 8.50 -18.21 2.06
C PHE A 120 9.92 -17.86 2.51
N VAL A 121 10.13 -16.68 3.10
CA VAL A 121 11.45 -16.23 3.55
C VAL A 121 11.93 -17.01 4.77
N VAL A 122 11.05 -17.35 5.72
CA VAL A 122 11.45 -18.13 6.90
C VAL A 122 11.61 -19.62 6.61
N GLY A 123 10.98 -20.16 5.56
CA GLY A 123 11.16 -21.56 5.15
C GLY A 123 10.91 -22.59 6.26
N GLY A 124 10.07 -22.27 7.25
CA GLY A 124 9.81 -23.09 8.44
C GLY A 124 10.80 -22.94 9.60
N ASN A 125 11.87 -22.15 9.46
CA ASN A 125 12.81 -21.83 10.53
C ASN A 125 13.08 -20.32 10.60
N PHE A 126 12.57 -19.69 11.66
CA PHE A 126 12.73 -18.26 11.90
C PHE A 126 14.20 -17.78 11.91
N VAL A 127 15.13 -18.64 12.35
CA VAL A 127 16.57 -18.34 12.34
C VAL A 127 17.07 -18.18 10.90
N ILE A 128 16.66 -19.07 9.99
CA ILE A 128 17.04 -19.01 8.57
C ILE A 128 16.49 -17.72 7.95
N GLY A 129 15.22 -17.39 8.21
CA GLY A 129 14.61 -16.15 7.71
C GLY A 129 15.33 -14.88 8.19
N THR A 130 15.75 -14.85 9.46
CA THR A 130 16.51 -13.72 10.01
C THR A 130 17.89 -13.58 9.36
N ILE A 131 18.58 -14.69 9.13
CA ILE A 131 19.89 -14.68 8.46
C ILE A 131 19.75 -14.18 7.01
N VAL A 132 18.74 -14.66 6.27
CA VAL A 132 18.47 -14.22 4.90
C VAL A 132 18.17 -12.72 4.85
N PHE A 133 17.38 -12.20 5.79
CA PHE A 133 17.10 -10.77 5.88
C PHE A 133 18.34 -9.92 6.15
N CYS A 134 19.30 -10.40 6.95
CA CYS A 134 20.54 -9.66 7.24
C CYS A 134 21.55 -9.62 6.07
N ILE A 135 21.44 -10.53 5.09
CA ILE A 135 22.36 -10.61 3.94
C ILE A 135 21.90 -9.72 2.77
N LEU A 136 20.58 -9.50 2.64
CA LEU A 136 19.96 -8.64 1.62
C LEU A 136 20.10 -7.15 1.97
#